data_AF-A0A1W2AKL1-F1
#
_entry.id   AF-A0A1W2AKL1-F1
#
_cell.length_a   1.000
_cell.length_b   1.000
_cell.length_c   1.000
_cell.angle_alpha   90.00
_cell.angle_beta   90.00
_cell.angle_gamma   90.00
#
_symmetry.space_group_name_H-M   'P 1'
#
loop_
_entity.id
_entity.type
_entity.pdbx_description
1 polymer ?
#
loop_
_entity_poly.entity_id
_entity_poly.type
_entity_poly.pdbx_seq_one_letter_code
_entity_poly.pdbx_strand_id
1 'polypeptide(L)'
;MSHRVYIYNVSVPEEVRQSNCMLTEWGYDVPLLLQPLLIANGFVSGNIYNTHTDPENYGLYYNAREGINNLKLFYEFLERHQDEMIDDIEKYQLAKQSLFEFLDKLKQPYFHVDAWDVFNMSDQGHQQQANELLKSIAINNVVINRAIENDDVSLLDISLFHRESVLGFSDFKSLLNYPDYDYGLKHIFELEVDAYDQATEEVEHFEQGGFWGLKNAEGKVLVEPIYDEFYGFAGEDLAVILKGEKYGFIHKSGKVHISPVYQDAFDFEGGRAVVKRGGKYGLINVQNAVTAPFEFDEVISLDDEGNFTARKDDKWGVIDSEGETILKFDFEQCFEEGNGYYYSVIAGKGKRIIFNRHFKYIGEFPVSAIEDLGDGYLLVNPHKDSNQLMLFGRDGAMLEKGFEKIVRQTNFPNALILRKEKKYGALGLQQQRVILPYEYDALTDLLAYRNQKTTDFILAQKGDQKGIFDGNAAHPNWLIPLDDYEDIIWLHEDCFAMQKTGKWGISNISDNWFSDYEFDAVTRKMAVYGFAYAFKGPQVFVVDKNEIYPADKEMVSEDVQDKYSDYYFDAEIMIRLKAYLKS
;
A
#
# COMPACT_ATOMS: atom_id res chain seq x y z
N MET A 1 -0.68 -14.28 -8.16
CA MET A 1 -1.48 -14.64 -6.97
C MET A 1 -1.20 -13.57 -5.94
N SER A 2 -2.22 -12.95 -5.37
CA SER A 2 -2.03 -12.00 -4.26
C SER A 2 -1.50 -12.75 -3.06
N HIS A 3 -0.37 -12.33 -2.51
CA HIS A 3 0.16 -12.88 -1.27
C HIS A 3 -0.53 -12.17 -0.11
N ARG A 4 -0.98 -12.92 0.89
CA ARG A 4 -1.87 -12.44 1.95
C ARG A 4 -1.40 -12.91 3.33
N VAL A 5 -1.59 -12.06 4.34
CA VAL A 5 -1.53 -12.40 5.76
C VAL A 5 -2.96 -12.54 6.29
N TYR A 6 -3.19 -13.58 7.08
CA TYR A 6 -4.49 -13.86 7.66
C TYR A 6 -4.39 -13.86 9.20
N ILE A 7 -5.47 -13.42 9.85
CA ILE A 7 -5.61 -13.53 11.30
C ILE A 7 -6.85 -14.37 11.62
N TYR A 8 -6.69 -15.37 12.46
CA TYR A 8 -7.77 -16.26 12.90
C TYR A 8 -7.91 -16.26 14.42
N ASN A 9 -9.13 -16.42 14.94
CA ASN A 9 -9.38 -16.76 16.35
C ASN A 9 -9.50 -18.28 16.49
N VAL A 10 -8.53 -18.90 17.19
CA VAL A 10 -8.31 -20.37 17.19
C VAL A 10 -8.09 -20.94 18.58
N SER A 11 -8.42 -22.23 18.75
CA SER A 11 -8.43 -22.86 20.07
C SER A 11 -7.06 -23.33 20.58
N VAL A 12 -6.21 -23.86 19.69
CA VAL A 12 -4.87 -24.37 20.02
C VAL A 12 -3.94 -24.27 18.80
N PRO A 13 -2.61 -24.12 18.99
CA PRO A 13 -1.62 -24.02 17.90
C PRO A 13 -1.42 -25.23 16.96
N GLU A 14 -2.28 -26.25 16.95
CA GLU A 14 -1.94 -27.55 16.32
C GLU A 14 -3.10 -28.23 15.58
N GLU A 15 -4.33 -27.70 15.61
CA GLU A 15 -5.50 -28.31 14.95
C GLU A 15 -6.46 -27.27 14.35
N VAL A 16 -6.82 -27.45 13.07
CA VAL A 16 -7.93 -26.71 12.45
C VAL A 16 -9.26 -27.24 12.98
N ARG A 17 -10.13 -26.35 13.44
CA ARG A 17 -11.47 -26.70 13.95
C ARG A 17 -12.54 -25.86 13.27
N GLN A 18 -13.75 -26.40 13.16
CA GLN A 18 -14.91 -25.68 12.62
C GLN A 18 -15.25 -24.40 13.42
N SER A 19 -14.79 -24.31 14.66
CA SER A 19 -15.00 -23.15 15.52
C SER A 19 -13.95 -22.05 15.36
N ASN A 20 -13.02 -22.18 14.40
CA ASN A 20 -12.07 -21.13 14.05
C ASN A 20 -12.80 -20.06 13.24
N CYS A 21 -12.55 -18.79 13.54
CA CYS A 21 -13.13 -17.64 12.86
C CYS A 21 -12.00 -16.87 12.17
N MET A 22 -12.19 -16.46 10.92
CA MET A 22 -11.23 -15.65 10.17
C MET A 22 -11.57 -14.18 10.38
N LEU A 23 -10.64 -13.43 10.96
CA LEU A 23 -10.85 -12.02 11.27
C LEU A 23 -10.41 -11.15 10.11
N THR A 24 -9.24 -11.43 9.56
CA THR A 24 -8.56 -10.54 8.62
C THR A 24 -7.95 -11.37 7.50
N GLU A 25 -8.05 -10.83 6.30
CA GLU A 25 -7.30 -11.23 5.12
C GLU A 25 -6.74 -9.94 4.51
N TRP A 26 -5.42 -9.75 4.58
CA TRP A 26 -4.81 -8.49 4.22
C TRP A 26 -3.42 -8.68 3.62
N GLY A 27 -3.03 -7.82 2.67
CA GLY A 27 -1.84 -7.93 1.80
C GLY A 27 -0.55 -8.54 2.39
N TYR A 28 0.52 -7.76 2.50
CA TYR A 28 1.85 -8.31 2.79
C TYR A 28 2.25 -8.25 4.28
N ASP A 29 1.54 -7.49 5.11
CA ASP A 29 1.80 -7.31 6.55
C ASP A 29 0.48 -7.17 7.33
N VAL A 30 0.54 -7.35 8.65
CA VAL A 30 -0.61 -7.11 9.55
C VAL A 30 -0.88 -5.60 9.64
N PRO A 31 -2.11 -5.11 9.39
CA PRO A 31 -2.47 -3.71 9.53
C PRO A 31 -2.10 -3.13 10.90
N LEU A 32 -1.42 -1.99 10.92
CA LEU A 32 -0.93 -1.39 12.17
C LEU A 32 -2.02 -1.15 13.21
N LEU A 33 -3.21 -0.70 12.78
CA LEU A 33 -4.35 -0.43 13.65
C LEU A 33 -4.90 -1.69 14.35
N LEU A 34 -4.55 -2.88 13.86
CA LEU A 34 -4.90 -4.17 14.49
C LEU A 34 -3.75 -4.77 15.29
N GLN A 35 -2.51 -4.30 15.14
CA GLN A 35 -1.36 -4.86 15.85
C GLN A 35 -1.44 -4.78 17.38
N PRO A 36 -2.18 -3.85 18.02
CA PRO A 36 -2.43 -3.92 19.46
C PRO A 36 -3.17 -5.18 19.93
N LEU A 37 -3.82 -5.93 19.03
CA LEU A 37 -4.35 -7.28 19.31
C LEU A 37 -3.24 -8.33 19.52
N LEU A 38 -2.04 -8.06 19.01
CA LEU A 38 -0.92 -9.00 18.90
C LEU A 38 0.20 -8.61 19.87
N ILE A 39 -0.08 -8.68 21.17
CA ILE A 39 0.76 -8.16 22.25
C ILE A 39 2.10 -8.91 22.45
N ALA A 40 3.01 -8.33 23.24
CA ALA A 40 4.42 -8.75 23.35
C ALA A 40 4.69 -10.18 23.83
N ASN A 41 3.70 -10.91 24.38
CA ASN A 41 3.86 -12.31 24.80
C ASN A 41 3.53 -13.33 23.70
N GLY A 42 3.45 -12.89 22.44
CA GLY A 42 3.29 -13.78 21.30
C GLY A 42 4.46 -14.75 21.11
N PHE A 43 4.21 -15.86 20.44
CA PHE A 43 5.21 -16.89 20.18
C PHE A 43 5.04 -17.52 18.80
N VAL A 44 6.14 -18.02 18.25
CA VAL A 44 6.15 -18.78 16.98
C VAL A 44 5.87 -20.26 17.27
N SER A 45 4.95 -20.86 16.51
CA SER A 45 4.69 -22.30 16.53
C SER A 45 4.34 -22.79 15.13
N GLY A 46 4.09 -24.09 14.97
CA GLY A 46 3.62 -24.67 13.71
C GLY A 46 2.35 -23.98 13.23
N ASN A 47 2.28 -23.70 11.93
CA ASN A 47 1.06 -23.20 11.32
C ASN A 47 0.04 -24.33 11.24
N ILE A 48 -1.23 -24.06 11.56
CA ILE A 48 -2.30 -25.07 11.49
C ILE A 48 -2.94 -25.16 10.10
N TYR A 49 -2.77 -24.14 9.28
CA TYR A 49 -3.21 -24.10 7.88
C TYR A 49 -2.01 -24.36 6.96
N ASN A 50 -2.27 -24.84 5.73
CA ASN A 50 -1.23 -25.15 4.74
C ASN A 50 -0.18 -26.20 5.19
N THR A 51 -0.56 -27.11 6.10
CA THR A 51 0.32 -28.16 6.67
C THR A 51 0.62 -29.33 5.72
N HIS A 52 -0.05 -29.39 4.56
CA HIS A 52 0.12 -30.45 3.57
C HIS A 52 1.16 -30.11 2.49
N THR A 53 1.64 -28.87 2.45
CA THR A 53 2.52 -28.34 1.39
C THR A 53 3.97 -28.14 1.83
N ASP A 54 4.23 -27.90 3.12
CA ASP A 54 5.57 -27.61 3.63
C ASP A 54 5.80 -28.16 5.06
N PRO A 55 6.82 -29.02 5.29
CA PRO A 55 7.16 -29.50 6.63
C PRO A 55 7.80 -28.45 7.56
N GLU A 56 8.25 -27.30 7.05
CA GLU A 56 8.79 -26.18 7.84
C GLU A 56 7.81 -24.99 7.92
N ASN A 57 6.51 -25.25 8.08
CA ASN A 57 5.49 -24.20 8.13
C ASN A 57 5.25 -23.63 9.55
N TYR A 58 5.40 -22.32 9.73
CA TYR A 58 5.27 -21.63 11.02
C TYR A 58 4.32 -20.44 10.96
N GLY A 59 3.62 -20.18 12.07
CA GLY A 59 2.75 -19.04 12.30
C GLY A 59 2.98 -18.42 13.68
N LEU A 60 2.31 -17.30 13.95
CA LEU A 60 2.44 -16.60 15.22
C LEU A 60 1.16 -16.75 16.03
N TYR A 61 1.29 -16.88 17.34
CA TYR A 61 0.17 -17.06 18.27
C TYR A 61 0.20 -16.04 19.39
N TYR A 62 -0.95 -15.45 19.69
CA TYR A 62 -1.14 -14.41 20.71
C TYR A 62 -2.37 -14.70 21.57
N ASN A 63 -2.38 -14.26 22.83
CA ASN A 63 -3.56 -14.41 23.69
C ASN A 63 -4.67 -13.45 23.22
N ALA A 64 -5.81 -14.01 22.79
CA ALA A 64 -6.88 -13.22 22.20
C ALA A 64 -7.51 -12.24 23.18
N ARG A 65 -7.78 -12.68 24.42
CA ARG A 65 -8.47 -11.85 25.42
C ARG A 65 -7.59 -10.69 25.90
N GLU A 66 -6.31 -10.95 26.12
CA GLU A 66 -5.35 -9.90 26.48
C GLU A 66 -5.16 -8.91 25.33
N GLY A 67 -5.07 -9.41 24.09
CA GLY A 67 -5.01 -8.59 22.88
C GLY A 67 -6.21 -7.67 22.70
N ILE A 68 -7.44 -8.19 22.83
CA ILE A 68 -8.66 -7.39 22.74
C ILE A 68 -8.69 -6.29 23.81
N ASN A 69 -8.30 -6.60 25.04
CA ASN A 69 -8.23 -5.60 26.11
C ASN A 69 -7.19 -4.51 25.81
N ASN A 70 -6.04 -4.88 25.24
CA ASN A 70 -5.01 -3.93 24.86
C ASN A 70 -5.45 -3.01 23.71
N LEU A 71 -6.14 -3.57 22.70
CA LEU A 71 -6.74 -2.77 21.63
C LEU A 71 -7.80 -1.79 22.19
N LYS A 72 -8.61 -2.20 23.17
CA LYS A 72 -9.56 -1.28 23.85
C LYS A 72 -8.83 -0.12 24.52
N LEU A 73 -7.73 -0.37 25.24
CA LEU A 73 -6.92 0.70 25.84
C LEU A 73 -6.36 1.65 24.80
N PHE A 74 -5.94 1.13 23.64
CA PHE A 74 -5.46 1.96 22.54
C PHE A 74 -6.57 2.88 21.98
N TYR A 75 -7.79 2.38 21.78
CA TYR A 75 -8.90 3.21 21.29
C TYR A 75 -9.40 4.18 22.35
N GLU A 76 -9.44 3.80 23.62
CA GLU A 76 -9.73 4.74 24.71
C GLU A 76 -8.68 5.86 24.80
N PHE A 77 -7.41 5.55 24.54
CA PHE A 77 -6.35 6.55 24.43
C PHE A 77 -6.59 7.50 23.26
N LEU A 78 -6.84 7.00 22.05
CA LEU A 78 -7.15 7.84 20.90
C LEU A 78 -8.38 8.75 21.14
N GLU A 79 -9.41 8.22 21.79
CA GLU A 79 -10.63 8.96 22.12
C GLU A 79 -10.39 10.11 23.12
N ARG A 80 -9.49 9.93 24.11
CA ARG A 80 -9.09 11.02 25.01
C ARG A 80 -8.42 12.18 24.27
N HIS A 81 -7.76 11.89 23.15
CA HIS A 81 -7.06 12.84 22.28
C HIS A 81 -7.80 13.09 20.96
N GLN A 82 -9.12 12.89 20.93
CA GLN A 82 -9.92 12.96 19.71
C GLN A 82 -9.81 14.30 18.97
N ASP A 83 -9.69 15.42 19.70
CA ASP A 83 -9.58 16.75 19.10
C ASP A 83 -8.28 16.93 18.28
N GLU A 84 -7.24 16.15 18.59
CA GLU A 84 -5.95 16.16 17.89
C GLU A 84 -5.91 15.09 16.80
N MET A 85 -6.43 13.89 17.08
CA MET A 85 -6.18 12.69 16.29
C MET A 85 -7.30 12.29 15.34
N ILE A 86 -8.56 12.69 15.57
CA ILE A 86 -9.72 12.12 14.88
C ILE A 86 -10.44 13.21 14.07
N ASP A 87 -10.50 13.04 12.75
CA ASP A 87 -11.11 14.01 11.84
C ASP A 87 -12.64 13.89 11.80
N ASP A 88 -13.17 12.67 11.99
CA ASP A 88 -14.61 12.39 12.07
C ASP A 88 -14.94 11.57 13.32
N ILE A 89 -15.33 12.26 14.39
CA ILE A 89 -15.62 11.68 15.70
C ILE A 89 -16.82 10.73 15.63
N GLU A 90 -17.89 11.10 14.91
CA GLU A 90 -19.10 10.25 14.82
C GLU A 90 -18.78 8.93 14.12
N LYS A 91 -18.06 9.00 12.99
CA LYS A 91 -17.62 7.81 12.26
C LYS A 91 -16.66 6.95 13.08
N TYR A 92 -15.73 7.58 13.81
CA TYR A 92 -14.84 6.87 14.72
C TYR A 92 -15.60 6.10 15.79
N GLN A 93 -16.61 6.71 16.43
CA GLN A 93 -17.41 6.05 17.46
C GLN A 93 -18.17 4.85 16.91
N LEU A 94 -18.75 4.98 15.72
CA LEU A 94 -19.44 3.88 15.04
C LEU A 94 -18.48 2.74 14.70
N ALA A 95 -17.33 3.05 14.10
CA ALA A 95 -16.32 2.06 13.75
C ALA A 95 -15.78 1.32 14.99
N LYS A 96 -15.46 2.07 16.04
CA LYS A 96 -15.05 1.55 17.35
C LYS A 96 -16.09 0.61 17.95
N GLN A 97 -17.37 1.01 17.93
CA GLN A 97 -18.47 0.20 18.46
C GLN A 97 -18.57 -1.13 17.70
N SER A 98 -18.68 -1.08 16.36
CA SER A 98 -18.81 -2.26 15.51
C SER A 98 -17.62 -3.23 15.67
N LEU A 99 -16.40 -2.69 15.70
CA LEU A 99 -15.19 -3.48 15.88
C LEU A 99 -15.21 -4.26 17.20
N PHE A 100 -15.52 -3.59 18.32
CA PHE A 100 -15.51 -4.25 19.63
C PHE A 100 -16.73 -5.15 19.85
N GLU A 101 -17.89 -4.86 19.26
CA GLU A 101 -19.03 -5.77 19.25
C GLU A 101 -18.72 -7.09 18.54
N PHE A 102 -17.92 -7.05 17.47
CA PHE A 102 -17.42 -8.25 16.80
C PHE A 102 -16.38 -8.97 17.67
N LEU A 103 -15.33 -8.27 18.10
CA LEU A 103 -14.22 -8.86 18.85
C LEU A 103 -14.67 -9.51 20.17
N ASP A 104 -15.64 -8.92 20.88
CA ASP A 104 -16.16 -9.45 22.15
C ASP A 104 -16.97 -10.77 21.99
N LYS A 105 -17.41 -11.10 20.77
CA LYS A 105 -18.09 -12.37 20.46
C LYS A 105 -17.12 -13.53 20.25
N LEU A 106 -15.82 -13.25 20.04
CA LEU A 106 -14.80 -14.26 19.81
C LEU A 106 -14.56 -15.10 21.06
N LYS A 107 -14.57 -16.42 20.90
CA LYS A 107 -14.58 -17.37 22.03
C LYS A 107 -13.27 -18.11 22.21
N GLN A 108 -12.40 -18.11 21.21
CA GLN A 108 -11.19 -18.91 21.25
C GLN A 108 -10.06 -18.16 21.97
N PRO A 109 -9.18 -18.88 22.68
CA PRO A 109 -8.11 -18.30 23.48
C PRO A 109 -6.98 -17.62 22.69
N TYR A 110 -6.77 -17.95 21.41
CA TYR A 110 -5.63 -17.45 20.64
C TYR A 110 -6.03 -16.69 19.38
N PHE A 111 -5.25 -15.67 19.03
CA PHE A 111 -5.11 -15.20 17.66
C PHE A 111 -3.96 -15.93 16.98
N HIS A 112 -4.20 -16.43 15.76
CA HIS A 112 -3.19 -17.06 14.90
C HIS A 112 -2.96 -16.18 13.68
N VAL A 113 -1.72 -15.73 13.48
CA VAL A 113 -1.29 -15.01 12.28
C VAL A 113 -0.67 -16.03 11.32
N ASP A 114 -1.37 -16.25 10.20
CA ASP A 114 -0.89 -17.07 9.08
C ASP A 114 -0.34 -16.16 8.00
N ALA A 115 0.98 -16.21 7.79
CA ALA A 115 1.68 -15.46 6.76
C ALA A 115 2.33 -16.39 5.72
N TRP A 116 1.84 -17.62 5.57
CA TRP A 116 2.43 -18.63 4.68
C TRP A 116 2.59 -18.14 3.23
N ASP A 117 1.57 -17.47 2.67
CA ASP A 117 1.63 -16.92 1.31
C ASP A 117 2.76 -15.90 1.15
N VAL A 118 2.98 -15.08 2.18
CA VAL A 118 4.05 -14.07 2.22
C VAL A 118 5.40 -14.72 2.44
N PHE A 119 5.50 -15.71 3.34
CA PHE A 119 6.76 -16.39 3.62
C PHE A 119 7.31 -17.15 2.40
N ASN A 120 6.43 -17.62 1.50
CA ASN A 120 6.84 -18.24 0.24
C ASN A 120 7.37 -17.27 -0.83
N MET A 121 7.44 -15.98 -0.53
CA MET A 121 8.03 -14.98 -1.44
C MET A 121 9.56 -14.88 -1.31
N SER A 122 10.15 -15.56 -0.33
CA SER A 122 11.58 -15.54 -0.01
C SER A 122 12.15 -16.95 0.05
N ASP A 123 13.45 -17.09 -0.25
CA ASP A 123 14.20 -18.34 -0.03
C ASP A 123 14.57 -18.53 1.46
N GLN A 124 14.20 -17.58 2.34
CA GLN A 124 14.42 -17.67 3.78
C GLN A 124 13.45 -18.67 4.43
N GLY A 125 13.92 -19.45 5.42
CA GLY A 125 13.07 -20.41 6.14
C GLY A 125 11.92 -19.73 6.89
N HIS A 126 10.72 -20.32 6.87
CA HIS A 126 9.51 -19.70 7.46
C HIS A 126 9.66 -19.48 8.97
N GLN A 127 10.38 -20.33 9.69
CA GLN A 127 10.62 -20.11 11.13
C GLN A 127 11.37 -18.78 11.36
N GLN A 128 12.36 -18.47 10.52
CA GLN A 128 13.11 -17.23 10.63
C GLN A 128 12.21 -16.03 10.30
N GLN A 129 11.43 -16.13 9.22
CA GLN A 129 10.48 -15.07 8.82
C GLN A 129 9.39 -14.84 9.89
N ALA A 130 8.85 -15.89 10.49
CA ALA A 130 7.91 -15.80 11.60
C ALA A 130 8.50 -15.09 12.83
N ASN A 131 9.77 -15.36 13.14
CA ASN A 131 10.48 -14.66 14.22
C ASN A 131 10.74 -13.18 13.89
N GLU A 132 10.97 -12.83 12.63
CA GLU A 132 11.13 -11.44 12.20
C GLU A 132 9.80 -10.69 12.25
N LEU A 133 8.71 -11.29 11.78
CA LEU A 133 7.36 -10.72 11.89
C LEU A 133 6.94 -10.53 13.36
N LEU A 134 7.25 -11.50 14.23
CA LEU A 134 6.99 -11.40 15.67
C LEU A 134 7.73 -10.19 16.28
N LYS A 135 8.97 -9.96 15.86
CA LYS A 135 9.76 -8.79 16.31
C LYS A 135 9.20 -7.48 15.76
N SER A 136 8.81 -7.44 14.49
CA SER A 136 8.18 -6.27 13.85
C SER A 136 6.95 -5.81 14.62
N ILE A 137 6.01 -6.75 14.87
CA ILE A 137 4.78 -6.47 15.63
C ILE A 137 5.11 -6.00 17.06
N ALA A 138 6.11 -6.62 17.70
CA ALA A 138 6.54 -6.19 19.03
C ALA A 138 7.11 -4.76 19.04
N ILE A 139 7.89 -4.36 18.02
CA ILE A 139 8.42 -2.99 17.89
C ILE A 139 7.27 -1.99 17.81
N ASN A 140 6.29 -2.24 16.94
CA ASN A 140 5.13 -1.36 16.78
C ASN A 140 4.33 -1.21 18.07
N ASN A 141 4.09 -2.32 18.78
CA ASN A 141 3.38 -2.29 20.05
C ASN A 141 4.14 -1.56 21.16
N VAL A 142 5.47 -1.52 21.13
CA VAL A 142 6.25 -0.70 22.07
C VAL A 142 5.98 0.79 21.86
N VAL A 143 5.89 1.24 20.60
CA VAL A 143 5.56 2.64 20.29
C VAL A 143 4.16 2.99 20.80
N ILE A 144 3.18 2.14 20.48
CA ILE A 144 1.78 2.33 20.88
C ILE A 144 1.64 2.34 22.40
N ASN A 145 2.19 1.35 23.08
CA ASN A 145 2.08 1.23 24.54
C ASN A 145 2.80 2.38 25.24
N ARG A 146 3.94 2.85 24.73
CA ARG A 146 4.61 4.03 25.26
C ARG A 146 3.72 5.27 25.16
N ALA A 147 3.04 5.47 24.03
CA ALA A 147 2.09 6.58 23.86
C ALA A 147 0.91 6.47 24.85
N ILE A 148 0.34 5.27 25.00
CA ILE A 148 -0.75 5.02 25.96
C ILE A 148 -0.30 5.27 27.41
N GLU A 149 0.84 4.73 27.82
CA GLU A 149 1.37 4.83 29.19
C GLU A 149 1.69 6.27 29.60
N ASN A 150 2.12 7.10 28.66
CA ASN A 150 2.43 8.51 28.89
C ASN A 150 1.25 9.44 28.56
N ASP A 151 0.13 8.89 28.08
CA ASP A 151 -1.04 9.62 27.61
C ASP A 151 -0.66 10.76 26.64
N ASP A 152 0.26 10.48 25.70
CA ASP A 152 0.87 11.46 24.80
C ASP A 152 0.88 10.95 23.35
N VAL A 153 0.05 11.55 22.50
CA VAL A 153 -0.11 11.19 21.07
C VAL A 153 1.09 11.58 20.21
N SER A 154 1.94 12.51 20.66
CA SER A 154 3.16 12.87 19.91
C SER A 154 4.17 11.72 19.88
N LEU A 155 4.04 10.75 20.79
CA LEU A 155 4.84 9.53 20.81
C LEU A 155 4.39 8.49 19.79
N LEU A 156 3.23 8.67 19.15
CA LEU A 156 2.84 7.93 17.94
C LEU A 156 3.57 8.47 16.70
N ASP A 157 4.87 8.70 16.82
CA ASP A 157 5.70 9.13 15.70
C ASP A 157 5.78 7.99 14.69
N ILE A 158 5.29 8.25 13.47
CA ILE A 158 5.18 7.24 12.41
C ILE A 158 6.54 6.61 12.05
N SER A 159 7.64 7.34 12.27
CA SER A 159 8.99 6.88 11.97
C SER A 159 9.51 5.80 12.94
N LEU A 160 8.85 5.64 14.09
CA LEU A 160 9.22 4.63 15.09
C LEU A 160 8.59 3.26 14.81
N PHE A 161 7.63 3.19 13.90
CA PHE A 161 6.98 1.95 13.50
C PHE A 161 7.77 1.22 12.42
N HIS A 162 7.65 -0.11 12.38
CA HIS A 162 8.15 -0.96 11.32
C HIS A 162 7.53 -0.56 9.99
N ARG A 163 8.39 -0.32 9.00
CA ARG A 163 8.05 0.36 7.73
C ARG A 163 6.89 -0.28 6.99
N GLU A 164 6.85 -1.61 6.92
CA GLU A 164 5.80 -2.34 6.18
C GLU A 164 4.39 -2.07 6.75
N SER A 165 4.29 -1.73 8.03
CA SER A 165 3.02 -1.48 8.71
C SER A 165 2.50 -0.04 8.54
N VAL A 166 3.34 0.90 8.07
CA VAL A 166 3.03 2.34 7.92
C VAL A 166 3.21 2.85 6.49
N LEU A 167 3.47 1.96 5.54
CA LEU A 167 3.77 2.31 4.15
C LEU A 167 2.63 3.14 3.53
N GLY A 168 2.98 4.29 2.96
CA GLY A 168 2.03 5.20 2.32
C GLY A 168 1.55 6.38 3.18
N PHE A 169 1.93 6.45 4.46
CA PHE A 169 1.51 7.52 5.36
C PHE A 169 2.69 8.36 5.87
N SER A 170 2.48 9.67 5.99
CA SER A 170 3.49 10.64 6.47
C SER A 170 3.48 10.88 7.98
N ASP A 171 2.38 10.53 8.65
CA ASP A 171 2.15 10.70 10.07
C ASP A 171 1.03 9.76 10.52
N PHE A 172 0.98 9.46 11.83
CA PHE A 172 0.03 8.51 12.37
C PHE A 172 -1.43 8.99 12.25
N LYS A 173 -1.66 10.31 12.33
CA LYS A 173 -3.01 10.87 12.19
C LYS A 173 -3.58 10.58 10.79
N SER A 174 -2.78 10.78 9.75
CA SER A 174 -3.18 10.48 8.36
C SER A 174 -3.45 8.99 8.15
N LEU A 175 -2.69 8.10 8.79
CA LEU A 175 -2.93 6.66 8.80
C LEU A 175 -4.25 6.32 9.50
N LEU A 176 -4.47 6.89 10.69
CA LEU A 176 -5.66 6.64 11.50
C LEU A 176 -6.94 7.05 10.78
N ASN A 177 -6.92 8.21 10.09
CA ASN A 177 -8.07 8.78 9.39
C ASN A 177 -8.18 8.32 7.93
N TYR A 178 -7.37 7.35 7.49
CA TYR A 178 -7.40 6.90 6.11
C TYR A 178 -8.77 6.25 5.78
N PRO A 179 -9.52 6.76 4.78
CA PRO A 179 -10.90 6.32 4.53
C PRO A 179 -11.08 4.82 4.26
N ASP A 180 -10.06 4.15 3.72
CA ASP A 180 -10.11 2.71 3.45
C ASP A 180 -9.72 1.86 4.65
N TYR A 181 -9.23 2.45 5.73
CA TYR A 181 -8.99 1.73 6.98
C TYR A 181 -10.20 1.76 7.89
N ASP A 182 -11.03 2.80 7.77
CA ASP A 182 -12.22 3.03 8.60
C ASP A 182 -11.91 2.83 10.09
N TYR A 183 -10.85 3.52 10.54
CA TYR A 183 -10.31 3.40 11.89
C TYR A 183 -10.00 1.97 12.32
N GLY A 184 -9.61 1.09 11.38
CA GLY A 184 -9.29 -0.30 11.64
C GLY A 184 -10.41 -1.29 11.31
N LEU A 185 -11.66 -0.83 11.16
CA LEU A 185 -12.82 -1.69 10.93
C LEU A 185 -12.75 -2.43 9.59
N LYS A 186 -12.34 -1.74 8.51
CA LYS A 186 -12.26 -2.32 7.15
C LYS A 186 -11.23 -3.45 7.01
N HIS A 187 -10.35 -3.62 7.99
CA HIS A 187 -9.42 -4.76 8.02
C HIS A 187 -10.07 -6.05 8.55
N ILE A 188 -11.32 -6.00 9.03
CA ILE A 188 -12.06 -7.16 9.52
C ILE A 188 -12.93 -7.73 8.38
N PHE A 189 -12.47 -8.82 7.79
CA PHE A 189 -13.10 -9.53 6.67
C PHE A 189 -14.54 -9.95 6.95
N GLU A 190 -14.83 -10.45 8.16
CA GLU A 190 -16.18 -10.92 8.50
C GLU A 190 -17.19 -9.77 8.61
N LEU A 191 -16.70 -8.53 8.83
CA LEU A 191 -17.51 -7.33 8.79
C LEU A 191 -17.62 -6.74 7.37
N GLU A 192 -16.75 -7.04 6.40
CA GLU A 192 -17.06 -6.69 5.00
C GLU A 192 -18.28 -7.46 4.46
N VAL A 193 -18.55 -8.63 5.02
CA VAL A 193 -19.74 -9.44 4.70
C VAL A 193 -21.01 -8.90 5.39
N ASP A 194 -20.89 -8.24 6.55
CA ASP A 194 -22.01 -7.74 7.36
C ASP A 194 -22.20 -6.18 7.33
N ALA A 195 -21.16 -5.39 7.02
CA ALA A 195 -21.13 -3.92 7.11
C ALA A 195 -21.54 -3.21 5.82
N TYR A 196 -21.69 -3.94 4.71
CA TYR A 196 -22.46 -3.45 3.56
C TYR A 196 -23.97 -3.38 3.86
N ASP A 197 -24.41 -3.91 5.01
CA ASP A 197 -25.82 -4.08 5.37
C ASP A 197 -26.27 -3.29 6.61
N GLN A 198 -25.44 -2.41 7.19
CA GLN A 198 -25.80 -1.74 8.46
C GLN A 198 -25.47 -0.24 8.51
N ALA A 199 -26.27 0.55 7.79
CA ALA A 199 -26.74 1.90 8.20
C ALA A 199 -27.61 2.60 7.12
N THR A 200 -28.19 1.87 6.17
CA THR A 200 -29.29 2.43 5.36
C THR A 200 -30.58 2.28 6.17
N GLU A 201 -31.44 3.29 6.18
CA GLU A 201 -32.85 3.04 6.48
C GLU A 201 -33.26 1.92 5.52
N GLU A 202 -33.40 0.69 5.99
CA GLU A 202 -33.74 -0.46 5.13
C GLU A 202 -35.07 -0.13 4.47
N VAL A 203 -35.01 0.18 3.18
CA VAL A 203 -36.19 0.40 2.35
C VAL A 203 -36.34 -0.81 1.45
N GLU A 204 -37.55 -1.34 1.42
CA GLU A 204 -37.90 -2.53 0.66
C GLU A 204 -38.82 -2.10 -0.48
N HIS A 205 -38.46 -2.43 -1.72
CA HIS A 205 -39.42 -2.37 -2.82
C HIS A 205 -40.42 -3.51 -2.69
N PHE A 206 -41.70 -3.24 -2.96
CA PHE A 206 -42.75 -4.26 -2.84
C PHE A 206 -43.71 -4.20 -4.02
N GLU A 207 -44.21 -5.37 -4.43
CA GLU A 207 -45.17 -5.50 -5.52
C GLU A 207 -46.59 -5.67 -4.97
N GLN A 208 -47.54 -4.90 -5.49
CA GLN A 208 -48.96 -5.08 -5.23
C GLN A 208 -49.78 -4.73 -6.47
N GLY A 209 -50.63 -5.66 -6.92
CA GLY A 209 -51.49 -5.43 -8.08
C GLY A 209 -50.75 -5.32 -9.42
N GLY A 210 -49.55 -5.88 -9.52
CA GLY A 210 -48.70 -5.81 -10.72
C GLY A 210 -47.87 -4.54 -10.83
N PHE A 211 -47.83 -3.71 -9.78
CA PHE A 211 -47.02 -2.49 -9.73
C PHE A 211 -46.14 -2.49 -8.48
N TRP A 212 -45.00 -1.82 -8.59
CA TRP A 212 -43.99 -1.69 -7.56
C TRP A 212 -44.10 -0.36 -6.82
N GLY A 213 -43.93 -0.43 -5.50
CA GLY A 213 -43.86 0.68 -4.57
C GLY A 213 -42.65 0.54 -3.63
N LEU A 214 -42.51 1.48 -2.69
CA LEU A 214 -41.42 1.52 -1.72
C LEU A 214 -41.99 1.65 -0.31
N LYS A 215 -41.48 0.86 0.64
CA LYS A 215 -41.82 0.96 2.06
C LYS A 215 -40.53 0.96 2.88
N ASN A 216 -40.58 1.47 4.10
CA ASN A 216 -39.45 1.38 5.03
C ASN A 216 -39.49 0.08 5.85
N ALA A 217 -38.47 -0.14 6.69
CA ALA A 217 -38.32 -1.30 7.56
C ALA A 217 -39.53 -1.56 8.48
N GLU A 218 -40.25 -0.52 8.91
CA GLU A 218 -41.47 -0.66 9.72
C GLU A 218 -42.72 -0.99 8.88
N GLY A 219 -42.57 -1.18 7.57
CA GLY A 219 -43.66 -1.46 6.64
C GLY A 219 -44.52 -0.24 6.29
N LYS A 220 -44.08 0.97 6.64
CA LYS A 220 -44.74 2.21 6.23
C LYS A 220 -44.48 2.44 4.75
N VAL A 221 -45.55 2.50 3.96
CA VAL A 221 -45.49 2.83 2.53
C VAL A 221 -44.95 4.26 2.36
N LEU A 222 -43.80 4.38 1.74
CA LEU A 222 -43.17 5.64 1.32
C LEU A 222 -43.64 6.06 -0.07
N VAL A 223 -43.83 5.06 -0.94
CA VAL A 223 -44.35 5.23 -2.31
C VAL A 223 -45.35 4.12 -2.58
N GLU A 224 -46.57 4.50 -2.94
CA GLU A 224 -47.61 3.55 -3.35
C GLU A 224 -47.17 2.74 -4.58
N PRO A 225 -47.69 1.51 -4.76
CA PRO A 225 -47.36 0.66 -5.91
C PRO A 225 -47.90 1.25 -7.21
N ILE A 226 -47.06 2.00 -7.94
CA ILE A 226 -47.43 2.76 -9.14
C ILE A 226 -46.43 2.65 -10.30
N TYR A 227 -45.33 1.93 -10.12
CA TYR A 227 -44.28 1.74 -11.12
C TYR A 227 -44.38 0.36 -11.74
N ASP A 228 -44.10 0.25 -13.04
CA ASP A 228 -44.13 -1.02 -13.75
C ASP A 228 -42.91 -1.87 -13.39
N GLU A 229 -41.75 -1.24 -13.17
CA GLU A 229 -40.53 -1.85 -12.64
C GLU A 229 -39.84 -0.90 -11.65
N PHE A 230 -39.13 -1.49 -10.68
CA PHE A 230 -38.37 -0.77 -9.66
C PHE A 230 -37.06 -1.53 -9.42
N TYR A 231 -35.94 -0.92 -9.79
CA TYR A 231 -34.62 -1.55 -9.68
C TYR A 231 -34.02 -1.32 -8.28
N GLY A 232 -32.91 -2.00 -7.96
CA GLY A 232 -32.20 -1.79 -6.71
C GLY A 232 -31.70 -0.36 -6.55
N PHE A 233 -31.46 0.07 -5.31
CA PHE A 233 -30.71 1.30 -5.09
C PHE A 233 -29.23 1.05 -5.38
N ALA A 234 -28.60 1.99 -6.09
CA ALA A 234 -27.20 1.98 -6.44
C ALA A 234 -26.54 3.29 -5.96
N GLY A 235 -25.59 3.83 -6.73
CA GLY A 235 -24.91 5.09 -6.42
C GLY A 235 -25.87 6.22 -6.04
N GLU A 236 -25.40 7.07 -5.12
CA GLU A 236 -26.11 8.27 -4.65
C GLU A 236 -27.52 8.01 -4.06
N ASP A 237 -27.76 6.81 -3.54
CA ASP A 237 -29.06 6.37 -2.98
C ASP A 237 -30.22 6.46 -3.99
N LEU A 238 -29.92 6.33 -5.28
CA LEU A 238 -30.88 6.39 -6.39
C LEU A 238 -31.17 4.99 -6.93
N ALA A 239 -32.43 4.76 -7.28
CA ALA A 239 -32.88 3.57 -8.01
C ALA A 239 -33.51 3.96 -9.34
N VAL A 240 -33.31 3.14 -10.36
CA VAL A 240 -34.02 3.26 -11.65
C VAL A 240 -35.48 2.82 -11.47
N ILE A 241 -36.41 3.58 -12.03
CA ILE A 241 -37.86 3.28 -12.02
C ILE A 241 -38.43 3.33 -13.42
N LEU A 242 -39.29 2.37 -13.76
CA LEU A 242 -40.06 2.36 -15.01
C LEU A 242 -41.50 2.78 -14.74
N LYS A 243 -42.01 3.72 -15.54
CA LYS A 243 -43.43 4.06 -15.58
C LYS A 243 -43.92 4.24 -17.01
N GLY A 244 -44.90 3.43 -17.41
CA GLY A 244 -45.28 3.22 -18.80
C GLY A 244 -44.11 2.64 -19.60
N GLU A 245 -43.56 3.45 -20.51
CA GLU A 245 -42.43 3.07 -21.37
C GLU A 245 -41.21 3.98 -21.13
N LYS A 246 -41.16 4.64 -19.97
CA LYS A 246 -40.13 5.63 -19.65
C LYS A 246 -39.45 5.33 -18.33
N TYR A 247 -38.13 5.50 -18.33
CA TYR A 247 -37.27 5.34 -17.18
C TYR A 247 -36.96 6.70 -16.52
N GLY A 248 -36.88 6.68 -15.19
CA GLY A 248 -36.49 7.81 -14.35
C GLY A 248 -35.73 7.30 -13.12
N PHE A 249 -35.51 8.20 -12.15
CA PHE A 249 -34.73 7.90 -10.96
C PHE A 249 -35.46 8.36 -9.70
N ILE A 250 -35.44 7.54 -8.68
CA ILE A 250 -36.07 7.81 -7.38
C ILE A 250 -35.04 7.67 -6.26
N HIS A 251 -35.08 8.56 -5.29
CA HIS A 251 -34.21 8.48 -4.11
C HIS A 251 -34.82 7.53 -3.07
N LYS A 252 -33.98 6.91 -2.23
CA LYS A 252 -34.42 6.05 -1.11
C LYS A 252 -35.46 6.67 -0.15
N SER A 253 -35.60 7.99 -0.15
CA SER A 253 -36.62 8.70 0.63
C SER A 253 -38.04 8.58 0.03
N GLY A 254 -38.18 7.94 -1.14
CA GLY A 254 -39.41 7.87 -1.92
C GLY A 254 -39.68 9.11 -2.79
N LYS A 255 -38.77 10.10 -2.79
CA LYS A 255 -38.88 11.28 -3.66
C LYS A 255 -38.37 10.97 -5.05
N VAL A 256 -39.19 11.24 -6.07
CA VAL A 256 -38.76 11.19 -7.47
C VAL A 256 -37.67 12.23 -7.69
N HIS A 257 -36.48 11.77 -8.05
CA HIS A 257 -35.31 12.60 -8.28
C HIS A 257 -35.29 13.09 -9.73
N ILE A 258 -35.50 12.17 -10.68
CA ILE A 258 -35.65 12.46 -12.10
C ILE A 258 -36.92 11.76 -12.57
N SER A 259 -37.86 12.55 -13.12
CA SER A 259 -39.12 12.00 -13.62
C SER A 259 -38.89 10.98 -14.74
N PRO A 260 -39.74 9.95 -14.89
CA PRO A 260 -39.64 8.99 -15.98
C PRO A 260 -39.78 9.67 -17.36
N VAL A 261 -38.66 9.90 -18.05
CA VAL A 261 -38.59 10.60 -19.34
C VAL A 261 -37.67 9.92 -20.36
N TYR A 262 -36.80 9.02 -19.92
CA TYR A 262 -35.82 8.34 -20.75
C TYR A 262 -36.40 7.08 -21.38
N GLN A 263 -35.90 6.70 -22.56
CA GLN A 263 -36.29 5.45 -23.22
C GLN A 263 -35.61 4.23 -22.59
N ASP A 264 -34.52 4.45 -21.87
CA ASP A 264 -33.70 3.46 -21.18
C ASP A 264 -32.82 4.21 -20.17
N ALA A 265 -32.45 3.57 -19.07
CA ALA A 265 -31.59 4.16 -18.06
C ALA A 265 -30.85 3.07 -17.27
N PHE A 266 -29.56 3.29 -17.05
CA PHE A 266 -28.75 2.51 -16.13
C PHE A 266 -28.56 3.27 -14.82
N ASP A 267 -28.10 2.56 -13.80
CA ASP A 267 -27.84 3.11 -12.48
C ASP A 267 -26.82 4.27 -12.53
N PHE A 268 -26.84 5.10 -11.48
CA PHE A 268 -25.77 6.07 -11.28
C PHE A 268 -24.53 5.38 -10.72
N GLU A 269 -23.38 5.63 -11.35
CA GLU A 269 -22.05 5.19 -10.95
C GLU A 269 -21.11 6.40 -11.05
N GLY A 270 -20.37 6.72 -9.98
CA GLY A 270 -19.46 7.87 -9.96
C GLY A 270 -20.14 9.22 -10.29
N GLY A 271 -21.42 9.39 -9.93
CA GLY A 271 -22.20 10.58 -10.25
C GLY A 271 -22.58 10.73 -11.72
N ARG A 272 -22.50 9.68 -12.54
CA ARG A 272 -22.96 9.64 -13.93
C ARG A 272 -23.93 8.48 -14.15
N ALA A 273 -24.91 8.66 -15.03
CA ALA A 273 -25.79 7.60 -15.49
C ALA A 273 -25.85 7.57 -17.02
N VAL A 274 -25.84 6.36 -17.57
CA VAL A 274 -26.07 6.11 -18.99
C VAL A 274 -27.58 6.12 -19.24
N VAL A 275 -28.06 6.98 -20.12
CA VAL A 275 -29.49 7.10 -20.43
C VAL A 275 -29.74 7.18 -21.93
N LYS A 276 -30.92 6.75 -22.37
CA LYS A 276 -31.32 6.75 -23.79
C LYS A 276 -32.40 7.77 -24.09
N ARG A 277 -32.18 8.58 -25.13
CA ARG A 277 -33.13 9.58 -25.63
C ARG A 277 -33.00 9.71 -27.14
N GLY A 278 -34.12 9.68 -27.85
CA GLY A 278 -34.11 9.76 -29.32
C GLY A 278 -33.44 8.56 -30.00
N GLY A 279 -33.44 7.39 -29.35
CA GLY A 279 -32.85 6.16 -29.86
C GLY A 279 -31.34 6.03 -29.65
N LYS A 280 -30.67 7.05 -29.11
CA LYS A 280 -29.24 7.07 -28.83
C LYS A 280 -28.97 7.19 -27.32
N TYR A 281 -27.83 6.69 -26.87
CA TYR A 281 -27.34 6.83 -25.50
C TYR A 281 -26.50 8.09 -25.35
N GLY A 282 -26.53 8.65 -24.15
CA GLY A 282 -25.68 9.74 -23.67
C GLY A 282 -25.51 9.62 -22.15
N LEU A 283 -24.75 10.55 -21.57
CA LEU A 283 -24.51 10.58 -20.13
C LEU A 283 -25.23 11.76 -19.49
N ILE A 284 -25.76 11.55 -18.29
CA ILE A 284 -26.26 12.62 -17.43
C ILE A 284 -25.55 12.58 -16.08
N ASN A 285 -25.45 13.74 -15.43
CA ASN A 285 -25.08 13.81 -14.03
C ASN A 285 -26.31 13.71 -13.12
N VAL A 286 -26.07 13.66 -11.80
CA VAL A 286 -27.13 13.54 -10.79
C VAL A 286 -28.11 14.74 -10.79
N GLN A 287 -27.75 15.90 -11.35
CA GLN A 287 -28.67 17.02 -11.55
C GLN A 287 -29.48 16.91 -12.86
N ASN A 288 -29.42 15.76 -13.54
CA ASN A 288 -30.04 15.50 -14.84
C ASN A 288 -29.50 16.40 -15.97
N ALA A 289 -28.32 16.99 -15.78
CA ALA A 289 -27.63 17.72 -16.85
C ALA A 289 -26.92 16.73 -17.75
N VAL A 290 -27.04 16.93 -19.06
CA VAL A 290 -26.38 16.09 -20.07
C VAL A 290 -24.90 16.43 -20.08
N THR A 291 -24.05 15.45 -19.74
CA THR A 291 -22.59 15.60 -19.78
C THR A 291 -22.04 15.07 -21.10
N ALA A 292 -22.55 13.94 -21.61
CA ALA A 292 -22.24 13.45 -22.94
C ALA A 292 -23.49 13.45 -23.86
N PRO A 293 -23.39 13.91 -25.12
CA PRO A 293 -24.54 14.03 -26.02
C PRO A 293 -25.17 12.68 -26.38
N PHE A 294 -26.47 12.70 -26.72
CA PHE A 294 -27.22 11.53 -27.19
C PHE A 294 -26.89 11.19 -28.65
N GLU A 295 -25.71 10.64 -28.88
CA GLU A 295 -25.24 10.26 -30.21
C GLU A 295 -24.69 8.84 -30.32
N PHE A 296 -24.54 8.15 -29.20
CA PHE A 296 -23.94 6.81 -29.14
C PHE A 296 -24.98 5.71 -29.36
N ASP A 297 -24.59 4.66 -30.08
CA ASP A 297 -25.41 3.48 -30.28
C ASP A 297 -25.46 2.60 -29.04
N GLU A 298 -24.35 2.53 -28.30
CA GLU A 298 -24.17 1.81 -27.04
C GLU A 298 -23.15 2.58 -26.17
N VAL A 299 -23.30 2.55 -24.85
CA VAL A 299 -22.34 3.09 -23.87
C VAL A 299 -22.31 2.13 -22.69
N ILE A 300 -21.11 1.75 -22.25
CA ILE A 300 -20.88 0.81 -21.14
C ILE A 300 -19.81 1.43 -20.23
N SER A 301 -20.01 1.35 -18.91
CA SER A 301 -19.01 1.72 -17.92
C SER A 301 -17.73 0.90 -18.15
N LEU A 302 -16.57 1.57 -18.20
CA LEU A 302 -15.28 0.90 -18.45
C LEU A 302 -14.52 0.65 -17.15
N ASP A 303 -14.57 1.59 -16.21
CA ASP A 303 -13.87 1.55 -14.93
C ASP A 303 -14.55 2.45 -13.88
N ASP A 304 -14.07 2.36 -12.65
CA ASP A 304 -14.52 3.19 -11.51
C ASP A 304 -13.94 4.62 -11.54
N GLU A 305 -13.05 4.95 -12.48
CA GLU A 305 -12.47 6.29 -12.66
C GLU A 305 -13.38 7.19 -13.55
N GLY A 306 -14.51 6.66 -14.02
CA GLY A 306 -15.50 7.40 -14.81
C GLY A 306 -15.21 7.44 -16.30
N ASN A 307 -14.50 6.42 -16.83
CA ASN A 307 -14.34 6.23 -18.26
C ASN A 307 -15.41 5.27 -18.80
N PHE A 308 -15.78 5.45 -20.07
CA PHE A 308 -16.82 4.66 -20.72
C PHE A 308 -16.35 4.17 -22.08
N THR A 309 -16.63 2.91 -22.41
CA THR A 309 -16.52 2.40 -23.78
C THR A 309 -17.82 2.69 -24.51
N ALA A 310 -17.75 3.41 -25.62
CA ALA A 310 -18.91 3.85 -26.38
C ALA A 310 -18.83 3.37 -27.83
N ARG A 311 -19.99 3.09 -28.44
CA ARG A 311 -20.11 2.76 -29.86
C ARG A 311 -20.74 3.90 -30.63
N LYS A 312 -20.09 4.32 -31.71
CA LYS A 312 -20.58 5.34 -32.65
C LYS A 312 -20.20 4.91 -34.07
N ASP A 313 -21.15 4.97 -35.00
CA ASP A 313 -20.94 4.63 -36.41
C ASP A 313 -20.29 3.24 -36.61
N ASP A 314 -20.82 2.23 -35.89
CA ASP A 314 -20.35 0.83 -35.87
C ASP A 314 -18.92 0.61 -35.35
N LYS A 315 -18.30 1.61 -34.73
CA LYS A 315 -16.98 1.52 -34.11
C LYS A 315 -17.01 1.86 -32.64
N TRP A 316 -16.08 1.24 -31.90
CA TRP A 316 -15.87 1.47 -30.48
C TRP A 316 -14.73 2.44 -30.24
N GLY A 317 -14.90 3.28 -29.24
CA GLY A 317 -13.90 4.20 -28.68
C GLY A 317 -14.09 4.31 -27.17
N VAL A 318 -13.27 5.16 -26.54
CA VAL A 318 -13.38 5.46 -25.11
C VAL A 318 -13.64 6.95 -24.93
N ILE A 319 -14.59 7.29 -24.07
CA ILE A 319 -14.92 8.64 -23.67
C ILE A 319 -14.79 8.80 -22.15
N ASP A 320 -14.54 10.01 -21.67
CA ASP A 320 -14.60 10.32 -20.25
C ASP A 320 -16.05 10.64 -19.79
N SER A 321 -16.20 10.96 -18.51
CA SER A 321 -17.48 11.31 -17.87
C SER A 321 -18.14 12.61 -18.39
N GLU A 322 -17.39 13.43 -19.14
CA GLU A 322 -17.85 14.62 -19.84
C GLU A 322 -18.09 14.36 -21.34
N GLY A 323 -17.94 13.12 -21.80
CA GLY A 323 -18.12 12.73 -23.19
C GLY A 323 -16.98 13.12 -24.12
N GLU A 324 -15.84 13.59 -23.59
CA GLU A 324 -14.66 13.87 -24.39
C GLU A 324 -14.00 12.57 -24.83
N THR A 325 -13.55 12.51 -26.07
CA THR A 325 -12.98 11.29 -26.65
C THR A 325 -11.53 11.07 -26.19
N ILE A 326 -11.30 10.02 -25.40
CA ILE A 326 -9.98 9.54 -24.98
C ILE A 326 -9.33 8.69 -26.08
N LEU A 327 -10.07 7.67 -26.55
CA LEU A 327 -9.68 6.83 -27.68
C LEU A 327 -10.70 6.96 -28.81
N LYS A 328 -10.21 7.21 -30.02
CA LYS A 328 -11.06 7.38 -31.20
C LYS A 328 -11.89 6.13 -31.50
N PHE A 329 -13.05 6.36 -32.12
CA PHE A 329 -13.98 5.33 -32.58
C PHE A 329 -13.44 4.60 -33.82
N ASP A 330 -12.38 3.82 -33.64
CA ASP A 330 -11.69 3.07 -34.71
C ASP A 330 -11.68 1.55 -34.45
N PHE A 331 -12.21 1.09 -33.31
CA PHE A 331 -12.10 -0.31 -32.87
C PHE A 331 -13.34 -1.14 -33.20
N GLU A 332 -13.16 -2.42 -33.51
CA GLU A 332 -14.27 -3.33 -33.84
C GLU A 332 -15.01 -3.87 -32.60
N GLN A 333 -14.38 -3.81 -31.43
CA GLN A 333 -14.88 -4.37 -30.17
C GLN A 333 -14.72 -3.34 -29.06
N CYS A 334 -15.57 -3.44 -28.04
CA CYS A 334 -15.48 -2.61 -26.85
C CYS A 334 -14.15 -2.81 -26.11
N PHE A 335 -13.90 -1.91 -25.16
CA PHE A 335 -12.79 -2.01 -24.22
C PHE A 335 -13.26 -2.67 -22.93
N GLU A 336 -12.33 -3.39 -22.31
CA GLU A 336 -12.47 -3.99 -20.99
C GLU A 336 -11.29 -3.53 -20.13
N GLU A 337 -11.51 -3.42 -18.82
CA GLU A 337 -10.47 -3.17 -17.83
C GLU A 337 -9.78 -4.47 -17.41
N GLY A 338 -8.46 -4.42 -17.30
CA GLY A 338 -7.64 -5.39 -16.59
C GLY A 338 -6.97 -4.72 -15.39
N ASN A 339 -6.26 -5.49 -14.56
CA ASN A 339 -5.59 -4.95 -13.37
C ASN A 339 -4.51 -3.91 -13.74
N GLY A 340 -4.85 -2.61 -13.72
CA GLY A 340 -3.96 -1.48 -14.02
C GLY A 340 -3.78 -1.13 -15.51
N TYR A 341 -4.61 -1.69 -16.40
CA TYR A 341 -4.52 -1.46 -17.85
C TYR A 341 -5.85 -1.70 -18.56
N TYR A 342 -5.96 -1.29 -19.82
CA TYR A 342 -7.15 -1.52 -20.65
C TYR A 342 -6.83 -2.37 -21.85
N TYR A 343 -7.83 -3.07 -22.38
CA TYR A 343 -7.64 -3.83 -23.60
C TYR A 343 -8.89 -3.93 -24.47
N SER A 344 -8.69 -4.15 -25.77
CA SER A 344 -9.77 -4.46 -26.71
C SER A 344 -9.53 -5.81 -27.38
N VAL A 345 -10.62 -6.56 -27.61
CA VAL A 345 -10.58 -7.90 -28.21
C VAL A 345 -10.30 -7.82 -29.71
N ILE A 346 -9.36 -8.65 -30.17
CA ILE A 346 -9.17 -8.91 -31.60
C ILE A 346 -9.87 -10.23 -31.93
N ALA A 347 -10.93 -10.17 -32.73
CA ALA A 347 -11.72 -11.33 -33.10
C ALA A 347 -10.86 -12.48 -33.66
N GLY A 348 -11.06 -13.69 -33.13
CA GLY A 348 -10.36 -14.90 -33.59
C GLY A 348 -8.88 -15.02 -33.20
N LYS A 349 -8.34 -14.11 -32.38
CA LYS A 349 -6.96 -14.16 -31.88
C LYS A 349 -6.89 -14.40 -30.37
N GLY A 350 -5.84 -15.08 -29.92
CA GLY A 350 -5.50 -15.24 -28.49
C GLY A 350 -4.85 -14.00 -27.85
N LYS A 351 -4.73 -12.90 -28.59
CA LYS A 351 -4.13 -11.63 -28.14
C LYS A 351 -5.19 -10.55 -28.00
N ARG A 352 -4.84 -9.48 -27.30
CA ARG A 352 -5.63 -8.25 -27.15
C ARG A 352 -4.77 -7.05 -27.52
N ILE A 353 -5.41 -5.97 -27.93
CA ILE A 353 -4.77 -4.66 -28.09
C ILE A 353 -4.67 -4.06 -26.69
N ILE A 354 -3.46 -3.90 -26.16
CA ILE A 354 -3.21 -3.45 -24.79
C ILE A 354 -2.92 -1.94 -24.77
N PHE A 355 -3.51 -1.25 -23.80
CA PHE A 355 -3.23 0.13 -23.44
C PHE A 355 -2.90 0.20 -21.96
N ASN A 356 -1.95 1.04 -21.54
CA ASN A 356 -1.76 1.28 -20.11
C ASN A 356 -2.90 2.13 -19.51
N ARG A 357 -2.89 2.36 -18.20
CA ARG A 357 -3.90 3.20 -17.51
C ARG A 357 -4.04 4.63 -18.06
N HIS A 358 -3.03 5.13 -18.78
CA HIS A 358 -3.05 6.46 -19.42
C HIS A 358 -3.54 6.40 -20.88
N PHE A 359 -4.18 5.30 -21.26
CA PHE A 359 -4.66 5.00 -22.62
C PHE A 359 -3.58 5.10 -23.70
N LYS A 360 -2.30 4.83 -23.34
CA LYS A 360 -1.21 4.73 -24.33
C LYS A 360 -1.10 3.32 -24.85
N TYR A 361 -1.05 3.20 -26.18
CA TYR A 361 -0.94 1.91 -26.86
C TYR A 361 0.40 1.23 -26.53
N ILE A 362 0.33 -0.03 -26.14
CA ILE A 362 1.48 -0.85 -25.72
C ILE A 362 1.81 -1.90 -26.78
N GLY A 363 0.80 -2.61 -27.29
CA GLY A 363 1.00 -3.65 -28.29
C GLY A 363 -0.11 -4.71 -28.31
N GLU A 364 0.05 -5.71 -29.17
CA GLU A 364 -0.82 -6.89 -29.19
C GLU A 364 -0.21 -8.04 -28.37
N PHE A 365 -0.78 -8.33 -27.20
CA PHE A 365 -0.25 -9.33 -26.27
C PHE A 365 -1.36 -10.20 -25.65
N PRO A 366 -1.03 -11.41 -25.14
CA PRO A 366 -1.92 -12.13 -24.25
C PRO A 366 -2.07 -11.37 -22.93
N VAL A 367 -3.30 -11.23 -22.43
CA VAL A 367 -3.62 -10.61 -21.13
C VAL A 367 -2.84 -11.28 -19.99
N SER A 368 -2.67 -12.60 -20.04
CA SER A 368 -1.90 -13.37 -19.04
C SER A 368 -0.40 -13.06 -19.01
N ALA A 369 0.12 -12.32 -20.00
CA ALA A 369 1.51 -11.89 -20.03
C ALA A 369 1.68 -10.46 -19.46
N ILE A 370 0.59 -9.73 -19.22
CA ILE A 370 0.65 -8.34 -18.74
C ILE A 370 0.71 -8.33 -17.22
N GLU A 371 1.66 -7.59 -16.69
CA GLU A 371 1.78 -7.26 -15.28
C GLU A 371 1.84 -5.74 -15.13
N ASP A 372 1.00 -5.19 -14.25
CA ASP A 372 1.04 -3.78 -13.88
C ASP A 372 2.13 -3.53 -12.83
N LEU A 373 2.90 -2.46 -13.04
CA LEU A 373 3.92 -1.98 -12.11
C LEU A 373 3.53 -0.64 -11.47
N GLY A 374 2.30 -0.17 -11.68
CA GLY A 374 1.79 1.10 -11.17
C GLY A 374 2.05 2.28 -12.11
N ASP A 375 1.30 3.37 -11.93
CA ASP A 375 1.37 4.64 -12.70
C ASP A 375 1.43 4.47 -14.24
N GLY A 376 0.95 3.34 -14.78
CA GLY A 376 0.95 3.07 -16.22
C GLY A 376 2.25 2.49 -16.78
N TYR A 377 3.17 2.04 -15.92
CA TYR A 377 4.28 1.16 -16.32
C TYR A 377 3.77 -0.27 -16.41
N LEU A 378 3.99 -0.92 -17.56
CA LEU A 378 3.60 -2.32 -17.75
C LEU A 378 4.82 -3.18 -18.05
N LEU A 379 4.85 -4.36 -17.43
CA LEU A 379 5.76 -5.44 -17.78
C LEU A 379 5.02 -6.47 -18.63
N VAL A 380 5.56 -6.76 -19.81
CA VAL A 380 5.14 -7.90 -20.61
C VAL A 380 6.09 -9.06 -20.34
N ASN A 381 5.56 -10.08 -19.67
CA ASN A 381 6.23 -11.32 -19.36
C ASN A 381 6.47 -12.19 -20.62
N PRO A 382 7.47 -13.08 -20.59
CA PRO A 382 7.67 -14.07 -21.64
C PRO A 382 6.39 -14.86 -21.93
N HIS A 383 6.08 -15.04 -23.20
CA HIS A 383 4.89 -15.72 -23.69
C HIS A 383 5.21 -16.44 -25.02
N LYS A 384 4.19 -17.08 -25.62
CA LYS A 384 4.37 -17.92 -26.82
C LYS A 384 5.12 -17.24 -27.98
N ASP A 385 4.96 -15.93 -28.15
CA ASP A 385 5.53 -15.17 -29.28
C ASP A 385 6.78 -14.37 -28.93
N SER A 386 7.17 -14.32 -27.65
CA SER A 386 8.40 -13.67 -27.20
C SER A 386 8.92 -14.33 -25.92
N ASN A 387 10.19 -14.73 -25.92
CA ASN A 387 10.86 -15.25 -24.73
C ASN A 387 11.53 -14.16 -23.88
N GLN A 388 11.27 -12.88 -24.18
CA GLN A 388 11.92 -11.74 -23.53
C GLN A 388 10.92 -10.98 -22.65
N LEU A 389 11.40 -10.54 -21.49
CA LEU A 389 10.75 -9.47 -20.72
C LEU A 389 10.82 -8.16 -21.50
N MET A 390 9.73 -7.39 -21.48
CA MET A 390 9.62 -6.06 -22.12
C MET A 390 8.95 -5.10 -21.15
N LEU A 391 9.61 -4.00 -20.85
CA LEU A 391 9.12 -2.96 -19.94
C LEU A 391 8.66 -1.75 -20.76
N PHE A 392 7.44 -1.29 -20.50
CA PHE A 392 6.83 -0.13 -21.15
C PHE A 392 6.57 0.99 -20.16
N GLY A 393 6.74 2.22 -20.64
CA GLY A 393 6.56 3.45 -19.88
C GLY A 393 5.14 3.99 -19.95
N ARG A 394 4.94 5.09 -19.22
CA ARG A 394 3.67 5.82 -19.10
C ARG A 394 3.21 6.43 -20.40
N ASP A 395 4.17 6.79 -21.26
CA ASP A 395 3.93 7.30 -22.60
C ASP A 395 3.65 6.17 -23.63
N GLY A 396 3.72 4.91 -23.21
CA GLY A 396 3.58 3.72 -24.04
C GLY A 396 4.86 3.30 -24.76
N ALA A 397 5.97 4.01 -24.58
CA ALA A 397 7.24 3.63 -25.19
C ALA A 397 7.85 2.40 -24.49
N MET A 398 8.45 1.51 -25.26
CA MET A 398 9.24 0.40 -24.71
C MET A 398 10.56 0.96 -24.15
N LEU A 399 10.73 0.88 -22.83
CA LEU A 399 11.89 1.44 -22.13
C LEU A 399 13.05 0.46 -22.13
N GLU A 400 12.78 -0.82 -21.88
CA GLU A 400 13.79 -1.87 -21.81
C GLU A 400 13.26 -3.23 -22.26
N LYS A 401 14.16 -4.09 -22.74
CA LYS A 401 13.82 -5.46 -23.14
C LYS A 401 14.97 -6.44 -22.98
N GLY A 402 14.62 -7.73 -22.87
CA GLY A 402 15.58 -8.82 -22.83
C GLY A 402 16.45 -8.82 -21.57
N PHE A 403 15.97 -8.21 -20.49
CA PHE A 403 16.54 -8.36 -19.15
C PHE A 403 16.03 -9.67 -18.52
N GLU A 404 16.74 -10.17 -17.52
CA GLU A 404 16.49 -11.45 -16.85
C GLU A 404 15.39 -11.32 -15.79
N LYS A 405 15.39 -10.22 -15.02
CA LYS A 405 14.40 -9.93 -13.97
C LYS A 405 14.43 -8.48 -13.50
N ILE A 406 13.34 -8.05 -12.85
CA ILE A 406 13.30 -6.89 -11.96
C ILE A 406 13.69 -7.36 -10.55
N VAL A 407 14.60 -6.66 -9.88
CA VAL A 407 14.99 -6.93 -8.49
C VAL A 407 13.99 -6.24 -7.58
N ARG A 408 13.07 -7.01 -6.98
CA ARG A 408 11.98 -6.47 -6.15
C ARG A 408 12.33 -6.29 -4.69
N GLN A 409 13.50 -6.76 -4.26
CA GLN A 409 13.99 -6.58 -2.88
C GLN A 409 14.47 -5.14 -2.60
N THR A 410 14.60 -4.30 -3.62
CA THR A 410 15.02 -2.89 -3.47
C THR A 410 13.81 -1.97 -3.45
N ASN A 411 13.76 -1.00 -2.55
CA ASN A 411 12.59 -0.13 -2.35
C ASN A 411 12.87 1.31 -2.80
N PHE A 412 12.99 1.46 -4.12
CA PHE A 412 13.22 2.75 -4.76
C PHE A 412 11.90 3.37 -5.25
N PRO A 413 11.44 4.50 -4.68
CA PRO A 413 10.19 5.13 -5.12
C PRO A 413 10.22 5.56 -6.59
N ASN A 414 11.38 5.91 -7.15
CA ASN A 414 11.49 6.43 -8.53
C ASN A 414 12.44 5.65 -9.42
N ALA A 415 12.88 4.44 -9.04
CA ALA A 415 13.74 3.62 -9.87
C ALA A 415 13.40 2.13 -9.82
N LEU A 416 13.70 1.40 -10.88
CA LEU A 416 13.65 -0.05 -10.95
C LEU A 416 15.06 -0.61 -11.15
N ILE A 417 15.45 -1.58 -10.33
CA ILE A 417 16.69 -2.32 -10.54
C ILE A 417 16.42 -3.50 -11.46
N LEU A 418 17.15 -3.56 -12.57
CA LEU A 418 17.01 -4.56 -13.61
C LEU A 418 18.28 -5.38 -13.70
N ARG A 419 18.17 -6.70 -13.85
CA ARG A 419 19.31 -7.58 -14.09
C ARG A 419 19.35 -8.02 -15.55
N LYS A 420 20.48 -7.87 -16.21
CA LYS A 420 20.70 -8.24 -17.61
C LYS A 420 22.14 -8.73 -17.79
N GLU A 421 22.32 -9.87 -18.46
CA GLU A 421 23.63 -10.50 -18.65
C GLU A 421 24.42 -10.67 -17.34
N LYS A 422 23.72 -11.13 -16.29
CA LYS A 422 24.23 -11.27 -14.91
C LYS A 422 24.68 -9.98 -14.22
N LYS A 423 24.59 -8.81 -14.86
CA LYS A 423 24.89 -7.50 -14.30
C LYS A 423 23.61 -6.74 -13.95
N TYR A 424 23.73 -5.78 -13.05
CA TYR A 424 22.62 -4.93 -12.61
C TYR A 424 22.75 -3.54 -13.21
N GLY A 425 21.61 -2.95 -13.54
CA GLY A 425 21.44 -1.54 -13.93
C GLY A 425 20.19 -0.97 -13.26
N ALA A 426 20.02 0.35 -13.32
CA ALA A 426 18.84 1.02 -12.78
C ALA A 426 18.13 1.80 -13.87
N LEU A 427 16.80 1.68 -13.91
CA LEU A 427 15.91 2.45 -14.76
C LEU A 427 15.17 3.47 -13.90
N GLY A 428 15.32 4.75 -14.22
CA GLY A 428 14.59 5.81 -13.55
C GLY A 428 13.16 5.87 -14.07
N LEU A 429 12.18 5.76 -13.18
CA LEU A 429 10.75 5.85 -13.51
C LEU A 429 10.45 7.26 -14.02
N GLN A 430 10.80 8.32 -13.27
CA GLN A 430 10.54 9.69 -13.71
C GLN A 430 11.20 10.02 -15.05
N GLN A 431 12.45 9.59 -15.28
CA GLN A 431 13.16 9.86 -16.54
C GLN A 431 12.75 8.92 -17.69
N GLN A 432 12.03 7.83 -17.40
CA GLN A 432 11.66 6.77 -18.34
C GLN A 432 12.85 6.27 -19.16
N ARG A 433 13.99 6.04 -18.50
CA ARG A 433 15.22 5.54 -19.14
C ARG A 433 16.17 4.88 -18.15
N VAL A 434 17.12 4.10 -18.66
CA VAL A 434 18.27 3.62 -17.88
C VAL A 434 19.08 4.80 -17.36
N ILE A 435 19.23 4.89 -16.04
CA ILE A 435 20.02 5.91 -15.32
C ILE A 435 21.35 5.35 -14.81
N LEU A 436 21.45 4.02 -14.63
CA LEU A 436 22.69 3.30 -14.38
C LEU A 436 22.82 2.12 -15.36
N PRO A 437 23.94 2.00 -16.11
CA PRO A 437 24.11 0.92 -17.07
C PRO A 437 24.27 -0.46 -16.41
N TYR A 438 24.07 -1.52 -17.19
CA TYR A 438 24.17 -2.91 -16.75
C TYR A 438 25.63 -3.38 -16.58
N GLU A 439 26.36 -2.80 -15.63
CA GLU A 439 27.76 -3.13 -15.38
C GLU A 439 28.08 -3.48 -13.92
N TYR A 440 27.11 -3.34 -13.04
CA TYR A 440 27.29 -3.50 -11.60
C TYR A 440 27.07 -4.95 -11.15
N ASP A 441 27.85 -5.36 -10.16
CA ASP A 441 27.74 -6.68 -9.52
C ASP A 441 26.62 -6.71 -8.47
N ALA A 442 26.33 -5.56 -7.86
CA ALA A 442 25.17 -5.35 -7.00
C ALA A 442 24.75 -3.87 -7.04
N LEU A 443 23.43 -3.64 -6.94
CA LEU A 443 22.82 -2.34 -6.68
C LEU A 443 21.88 -2.54 -5.49
N THR A 444 22.18 -1.92 -4.36
CA THR A 444 21.41 -2.06 -3.12
C THR A 444 20.84 -0.72 -2.69
N ASP A 445 19.66 -0.76 -2.10
CA ASP A 445 19.03 0.40 -1.48
C ASP A 445 19.71 0.68 -0.14
N LEU A 446 20.10 1.93 0.09
CA LEU A 446 20.64 2.38 1.38
C LEU A 446 19.57 2.71 2.41
N LEU A 447 18.28 2.65 2.01
CA LEU A 447 17.12 2.97 2.84
C LEU A 447 17.28 4.33 3.53
N ALA A 448 17.88 5.29 2.82
CA ALA A 448 18.23 6.60 3.32
C ALA A 448 17.08 7.60 3.16
N TYR A 449 16.98 8.53 4.11
CA TYR A 449 16.00 9.62 4.09
C TYR A 449 16.69 10.95 3.88
N ARG A 450 16.10 11.86 3.12
CA ARG A 450 16.56 13.24 2.98
C ARG A 450 15.37 14.17 3.09
N ASN A 451 15.43 15.15 4.01
CA ASN A 451 14.31 16.04 4.30
C ASN A 451 13.00 15.28 4.59
N GLN A 452 13.08 14.22 5.42
CA GLN A 452 11.95 13.36 5.79
C GLN A 452 11.26 12.63 4.62
N LYS A 453 11.92 12.55 3.45
CA LYS A 453 11.44 11.78 2.29
C LYS A 453 12.38 10.63 2.00
N THR A 454 11.83 9.51 1.56
CA THR A 454 12.62 8.40 1.03
C THR A 454 13.41 8.86 -0.19
N THR A 455 14.66 8.43 -0.27
CA THR A 455 15.54 8.74 -1.39
C THR A 455 15.70 7.52 -2.28
N ASP A 456 16.20 7.74 -3.49
CA ASP A 456 16.66 6.67 -4.37
C ASP A 456 18.18 6.52 -4.29
N PHE A 457 18.76 6.55 -3.08
CA PHE A 457 20.21 6.39 -2.92
C PHE A 457 20.60 4.92 -3.12
N ILE A 458 21.32 4.68 -4.21
CA ILE A 458 21.76 3.37 -4.65
C ILE A 458 23.23 3.20 -4.24
N LEU A 459 23.51 2.22 -3.38
CA LEU A 459 24.87 1.71 -3.18
C LEU A 459 25.19 0.78 -4.35
N ALA A 460 26.10 1.25 -5.20
CA ALA A 460 26.55 0.52 -6.38
C ALA A 460 27.88 -0.16 -6.12
N GLN A 461 27.98 -1.44 -6.48
CA GLN A 461 29.21 -2.23 -6.37
C GLN A 461 29.66 -2.75 -7.73
N LYS A 462 30.95 -2.60 -8.05
CA LYS A 462 31.60 -3.11 -9.25
C LYS A 462 32.99 -3.67 -8.89
N GLY A 463 33.10 -5.00 -8.83
CA GLY A 463 34.25 -5.66 -8.22
C GLY A 463 34.42 -5.23 -6.77
N ASP A 464 35.63 -4.77 -6.44
CA ASP A 464 35.97 -4.22 -5.12
C ASP A 464 35.62 -2.73 -4.97
N GLN A 465 35.16 -2.08 -6.05
CA GLN A 465 34.78 -0.66 -6.00
C GLN A 465 33.34 -0.49 -5.53
N LYS A 466 33.11 0.50 -4.67
CA LYS A 466 31.79 0.90 -4.17
C LYS A 466 31.54 2.39 -4.44
N GLY A 467 30.30 2.80 -4.50
CA GLY A 467 29.92 4.21 -4.63
C GLY A 467 28.44 4.43 -4.34
N ILE A 468 28.05 5.69 -4.14
CA ILE A 468 26.66 6.08 -3.86
C ILE A 468 26.14 6.92 -5.02
N PHE A 469 25.06 6.45 -5.62
CA PHE A 469 24.38 7.13 -6.71
C PHE A 469 23.01 7.64 -6.24
N ASP A 470 22.69 8.89 -6.53
CA ASP A 470 21.35 9.44 -6.33
C ASP A 470 20.49 9.14 -7.55
N GLY A 471 19.49 8.26 -7.39
CA GLY A 471 18.50 7.93 -8.41
C GLY A 471 17.34 8.94 -8.51
N ASN A 472 17.23 9.89 -7.59
CA ASN A 472 16.08 10.79 -7.47
C ASN A 472 16.12 11.93 -8.52
N ALA A 473 14.98 12.58 -8.72
CA ALA A 473 14.33 12.51 -10.01
C ALA A 473 14.48 13.75 -10.92
N ALA A 474 15.21 14.77 -10.49
CA ALA A 474 15.59 15.88 -11.37
C ALA A 474 16.91 15.62 -12.10
N HIS A 475 17.93 15.13 -11.40
CA HIS A 475 19.29 15.02 -11.92
C HIS A 475 20.03 13.82 -11.30
N PRO A 476 19.82 12.60 -11.81
CA PRO A 476 20.54 11.43 -11.34
C PRO A 476 22.06 11.65 -11.45
N ASN A 477 22.79 11.43 -10.36
CA ASN A 477 24.23 11.73 -10.29
C ASN A 477 24.95 10.87 -9.25
N TRP A 478 26.28 10.80 -9.37
CA TRP A 478 27.13 10.19 -8.34
C TRP A 478 27.33 11.15 -7.18
N LEU A 479 26.85 10.78 -6.01
CA LEU A 479 27.13 11.47 -4.74
C LEU A 479 28.52 11.10 -4.23
N ILE A 480 28.82 9.80 -4.25
CA ILE A 480 30.14 9.25 -3.97
C ILE A 480 30.55 8.42 -5.20
N PRO A 481 31.58 8.82 -5.96
CA PRO A 481 31.99 8.09 -7.15
C PRO A 481 32.49 6.68 -6.78
N LEU A 482 32.47 5.78 -7.77
CA LEU A 482 33.07 4.45 -7.61
C LEU A 482 34.56 4.58 -7.31
N ASP A 483 34.96 4.03 -6.17
CA ASP A 483 36.36 3.98 -5.74
C ASP A 483 36.61 2.73 -4.87
N ASP A 484 37.87 2.47 -4.52
CA ASP A 484 38.33 1.32 -3.73
C ASP A 484 37.99 1.39 -2.23
N TYR A 485 36.72 1.67 -1.92
CA TYR A 485 36.22 1.65 -0.55
C TYR A 485 36.06 0.23 -0.04
N GLU A 486 36.66 -0.05 1.11
CA GLU A 486 36.44 -1.30 1.86
C GLU A 486 34.98 -1.38 2.31
N ASP A 487 34.40 -0.26 2.77
CA ASP A 487 32.99 -0.18 3.14
C ASP A 487 32.41 1.24 3.10
N ILE A 488 31.07 1.34 3.01
CA ILE A 488 30.34 2.61 3.05
C ILE A 488 29.09 2.45 3.93
N ILE A 489 28.96 3.31 4.93
CA ILE A 489 27.81 3.36 5.85
C ILE A 489 27.08 4.68 5.64
N TRP A 490 25.77 4.63 5.37
CA TRP A 490 24.91 5.79 5.48
C TRP A 490 24.71 6.14 6.96
N LEU A 491 24.98 7.39 7.35
CA LEU A 491 24.86 7.84 8.74
C LEU A 491 23.52 8.55 8.98
N HIS A 492 23.26 9.61 8.23
CA HIS A 492 22.07 10.46 8.35
C HIS A 492 21.98 11.41 7.15
N GLU A 493 20.81 11.56 6.54
CA GLU A 493 20.62 12.40 5.35
C GLU A 493 21.68 12.17 4.25
N ASP A 494 22.49 13.19 3.98
CA ASP A 494 23.58 13.27 3.00
C ASP A 494 24.96 13.00 3.62
N CYS A 495 24.99 12.45 4.84
CA CYS A 495 26.20 12.11 5.57
C CYS A 495 26.51 10.62 5.51
N PHE A 496 27.76 10.29 5.15
CA PHE A 496 28.23 8.92 4.96
C PHE A 496 29.61 8.73 5.61
N ALA A 497 29.86 7.53 6.14
CA ALA A 497 31.21 7.08 6.50
C ALA A 497 31.73 6.13 5.43
N MET A 498 32.98 6.32 5.01
CA MET A 498 33.65 5.45 4.06
C MET A 498 34.91 4.89 4.68
N GLN A 499 35.20 3.62 4.44
CA GLN A 499 36.40 2.96 4.93
C GLN A 499 37.42 2.78 3.81
N LYS A 500 38.66 3.18 4.08
CA LYS A 500 39.83 2.91 3.24
C LYS A 500 41.03 2.58 4.11
N THR A 501 41.81 1.58 3.71
CA THR A 501 43.04 1.15 4.41
C THR A 501 42.81 0.86 5.91
N GLY A 502 41.66 0.29 6.25
CA GLY A 502 41.25 -0.02 7.62
C GLY A 502 40.83 1.17 8.48
N LYS A 503 40.74 2.38 7.91
CA LYS A 503 40.32 3.60 8.61
C LYS A 503 39.08 4.20 7.98
N TRP A 504 38.27 4.85 8.79
CA TRP A 504 37.04 5.52 8.38
C TRP A 504 37.27 7.04 8.24
N GLY A 505 36.75 7.59 7.15
CA GLY A 505 36.53 9.02 6.94
C GLY A 505 35.04 9.28 6.80
N ILE A 506 34.60 10.51 7.14
CA ILE A 506 33.19 10.90 7.14
C ILE A 506 33.01 12.07 6.20
N SER A 507 31.92 12.09 5.44
CA SER A 507 31.56 13.17 4.53
C SER A 507 30.13 13.60 4.70
N ASN A 508 29.88 14.91 4.57
CA ASN A 508 28.59 15.50 4.25
C ASN A 508 28.66 15.99 2.81
N ILE A 509 27.89 15.35 1.94
CA ILE A 509 28.01 15.55 0.49
C ILE A 509 27.41 16.88 0.06
N SER A 510 26.33 17.34 0.70
CA SER A 510 25.69 18.61 0.34
C SER A 510 26.59 19.81 0.63
N ASP A 511 27.41 19.73 1.68
CA ASP A 511 28.33 20.80 2.07
C ASP A 511 29.75 20.62 1.47
N ASN A 512 29.94 19.61 0.62
CA ASN A 512 31.23 19.23 0.03
C ASN A 512 32.34 19.12 1.08
N TRP A 513 31.99 18.55 2.24
CA TRP A 513 32.88 18.42 3.39
C TRP A 513 33.30 16.97 3.57
N PHE A 514 34.57 16.76 3.93
CA PHE A 514 35.18 15.44 4.08
C PHE A 514 36.25 15.48 5.20
N SER A 515 36.20 14.52 6.13
CA SER A 515 37.23 14.35 7.17
C SER A 515 38.38 13.47 6.71
N ASP A 516 39.54 13.56 7.35
CA ASP A 516 40.61 12.57 7.12
C ASP A 516 40.16 11.14 7.48
N TYR A 517 40.80 10.12 6.89
CA TYR A 517 40.60 8.71 7.23
C TYR A 517 41.40 8.36 8.48
N GLU A 518 40.85 8.68 9.65
CA GLU A 518 41.56 8.54 10.92
C GLU A 518 40.81 7.72 11.98
N PHE A 519 39.52 7.45 11.75
CA PHE A 519 38.69 6.75 12.73
C PHE A 519 38.83 5.23 12.61
N ASP A 520 38.93 4.56 13.74
CA ASP A 520 39.01 3.10 13.86
C ASP A 520 37.65 2.41 13.67
N ALA A 521 36.57 3.12 13.99
CA ALA A 521 35.20 2.64 13.87
C ALA A 521 34.25 3.84 13.77
N VAL A 522 33.11 3.63 13.11
CA VAL A 522 31.99 4.58 13.07
C VAL A 522 30.70 3.79 13.25
N THR A 523 29.77 4.31 14.04
CA THR A 523 28.45 3.70 14.26
C THR A 523 27.35 4.75 14.38
N ARG A 524 26.13 4.41 13.95
CA ARG A 524 24.97 5.29 14.10
C ARG A 524 24.48 5.32 15.54
N LYS A 525 23.84 6.42 15.92
CA LYS A 525 23.07 6.59 17.16
C LYS A 525 21.75 7.29 16.85
N MET A 526 20.88 7.40 17.85
CA MET A 526 19.71 8.25 17.76
C MET A 526 20.14 9.70 17.43
N ALA A 527 19.42 10.37 16.53
CA ALA A 527 19.77 11.69 16.01
C ALA A 527 19.44 12.84 16.99
N VAL A 528 19.86 12.70 18.24
CA VAL A 528 19.69 13.68 19.32
C VAL A 528 21.09 14.15 19.74
N TYR A 529 21.44 15.41 19.48
CA TYR A 529 22.81 15.94 19.60
C TYR A 529 23.82 15.14 18.74
N GLY A 530 23.63 15.18 17.41
CA GLY A 530 24.39 14.38 16.44
C GLY A 530 23.78 13.00 16.17
N PHE A 531 24.28 12.30 15.15
CA PHE A 531 23.66 11.08 14.61
C PHE A 531 24.61 9.87 14.50
N ALA A 532 25.90 10.05 14.78
CA ALA A 532 26.84 8.94 14.82
C ALA A 532 27.95 9.18 15.86
N TYR A 533 28.59 8.09 16.29
CA TYR A 533 29.85 8.11 17.01
C TYR A 533 30.99 7.68 16.10
N ALA A 534 32.13 8.37 16.21
CA ALA A 534 33.38 8.02 15.54
C ALA A 534 34.49 7.81 16.58
N PHE A 535 35.31 6.78 16.42
CA PHE A 535 36.30 6.37 17.41
C PHE A 535 37.72 6.58 16.89
N LYS A 536 38.58 7.20 17.69
CA LYS A 536 40.03 7.35 17.38
C LYS A 536 40.85 6.93 18.59
N GLY A 537 41.31 5.70 18.60
CA GLY A 537 41.88 5.04 19.77
C GLY A 537 40.88 5.06 20.94
N PRO A 538 41.25 5.56 22.13
CA PRO A 538 40.34 5.65 23.27
C PRO A 538 39.38 6.85 23.21
N GLN A 539 39.55 7.76 22.25
CA GLN A 539 38.71 8.95 22.13
C GLN A 539 37.43 8.65 21.34
N VAL A 540 36.32 9.23 21.80
CA VAL A 540 35.01 9.16 21.14
C VAL A 540 34.62 10.55 20.68
N PHE A 541 34.16 10.64 19.45
CA PHE A 541 33.68 11.85 18.81
C PHE A 541 32.23 11.66 18.40
N VAL A 542 31.46 12.74 18.44
CA VAL A 542 30.12 12.83 17.87
C VAL A 542 30.24 13.37 16.47
N VAL A 543 29.48 12.77 15.57
CA VAL A 543 29.29 13.25 14.21
C VAL A 543 27.93 13.93 14.15
N ASP A 544 27.96 15.20 13.75
CA ASP A 544 26.77 15.98 13.41
C ASP A 544 26.90 16.48 11.96
N LYS A 545 25.87 17.14 11.45
CA LYS A 545 25.78 17.55 10.05
C LYS A 545 26.94 18.46 9.62
N ASN A 546 27.39 19.32 10.55
CA ASN A 546 28.34 20.39 10.24
C ASN A 546 29.74 20.15 10.81
N GLU A 547 29.91 19.23 11.76
CA GLU A 547 31.16 19.06 12.48
C GLU A 547 31.31 17.69 13.14
N ILE A 548 32.57 17.36 13.45
CA ILE A 548 32.93 16.25 14.34
C ILE A 548 33.59 16.86 15.57
N TYR A 549 33.06 16.57 16.75
CA TYR A 549 33.56 17.12 18.01
C TYR A 549 33.67 16.05 19.09
N PRO A 550 34.53 16.23 20.11
CA PRO A 550 34.66 15.26 21.20
C PRO A 550 33.31 15.01 21.88
N ALA A 551 32.97 13.73 22.11
CA ALA A 551 31.72 13.37 22.75
C ALA A 551 31.68 13.85 24.21
N ASP A 552 30.51 14.27 24.68
CA ASP A 552 30.30 14.52 26.10
C ASP A 552 30.02 13.21 26.84
N LYS A 553 30.60 13.04 28.05
CA LYS A 553 30.45 11.79 28.81
C LYS A 553 29.06 11.58 29.38
N GLU A 554 28.34 12.65 29.72
CA GLU A 554 26.99 12.56 30.24
C GLU A 554 26.08 12.00 29.14
N MET A 555 26.16 12.56 27.94
CA MET A 555 25.44 12.06 26.76
C MET A 555 25.82 10.63 26.38
N VAL A 556 27.11 10.28 26.34
CA VAL A 556 27.52 8.89 26.08
C VAL A 556 26.99 7.95 27.16
N SER A 557 26.90 8.40 28.41
CA SER A 557 26.34 7.62 29.51
C SER A 557 24.84 7.42 29.34
N GLU A 558 24.10 8.42 28.87
CA GLU A 558 22.67 8.31 28.56
C GLU A 558 22.43 7.29 27.44
N ASP A 559 23.13 7.42 26.31
CA ASP A 559 23.00 6.50 25.17
C ASP A 559 23.36 5.05 25.53
N VAL A 560 24.35 4.84 26.40
CA VAL A 560 24.79 3.51 26.86
C VAL A 560 23.83 2.89 27.89
N GLN A 561 23.11 3.73 28.65
CA GLN A 561 22.13 3.28 29.65
C GLN A 561 20.71 3.20 29.08
N ASP A 562 20.47 3.77 27.90
CA ASP A 562 19.20 3.70 27.21
C ASP A 562 18.80 2.23 26.98
N LYS A 563 17.55 1.90 27.29
CA LYS A 563 17.03 0.52 27.17
C LYS A 563 17.03 0.00 25.73
N TYR A 564 17.22 0.88 24.75
CA TYR A 564 17.33 0.59 23.33
C TYR A 564 18.79 0.68 22.81
N SER A 565 19.80 0.81 23.67
CA SER A 565 21.21 0.89 23.25
C SER A 565 21.64 -0.28 22.35
N ASP A 566 21.12 -1.47 22.63
CA ASP A 566 21.43 -2.71 21.89
C ASP A 566 20.90 -2.71 20.46
N TYR A 567 19.99 -1.78 20.09
CA TYR A 567 19.53 -1.61 18.71
C TYR A 567 20.50 -0.78 17.85
N TYR A 568 21.29 0.10 18.48
CA TYR A 568 22.23 1.00 17.78
C TYR A 568 23.68 0.53 17.88
N PHE A 569 24.02 -0.14 18.97
CA PHE A 569 25.41 -0.47 19.30
C PHE A 569 25.59 -1.98 19.44
N ASP A 570 26.48 -2.52 18.62
CA ASP A 570 26.95 -3.88 18.82
C ASP A 570 27.82 -4.01 20.10
N ALA A 571 28.18 -5.24 20.44
CA ALA A 571 28.97 -5.54 21.63
C ALA A 571 30.34 -4.86 21.63
N GLU A 572 30.99 -4.71 20.47
CA GLU A 572 32.31 -4.08 20.36
C GLU A 572 32.20 -2.57 20.61
N ILE A 573 31.23 -1.91 19.95
CA ILE A 573 30.92 -0.50 20.16
C ILE A 573 30.60 -0.23 21.63
N MET A 574 29.75 -1.05 22.26
CA MET A 574 29.40 -0.91 23.67
C MET A 574 30.60 -1.02 24.61
N ILE A 575 31.55 -1.90 24.30
CA ILE A 575 32.81 -2.00 25.07
C ILE A 575 33.61 -0.70 24.95
N ARG A 576 33.75 -0.15 23.74
CA ARG A 576 34.49 1.09 23.49
C ARG A 576 33.85 2.29 24.21
N LEU A 577 32.53 2.45 24.12
CA LEU A 577 31.80 3.52 24.82
C LEU A 577 31.94 3.40 26.34
N LYS A 578 31.80 2.20 26.91
CA LYS A 578 32.00 1.96 28.36
C LYS A 578 33.44 2.21 28.81
N ALA A 579 34.43 1.97 27.95
CA ALA A 579 35.82 2.28 28.24
C ALA A 579 36.06 3.79 28.28
N TYR A 580 35.48 4.53 27.32
CA TYR A 580 35.53 5.98 27.25
C TYR A 580 34.92 6.67 28.49
N LEU A 581 33.82 6.14 29.03
CA LEU A 581 33.22 6.66 30.27
C LEU A 581 34.14 6.53 31.49
N LYS A 582 35.04 5.54 31.49
CA LYS A 582 35.96 5.24 32.60
C LYS A 582 37.30 5.99 32.53
N SER A 583 37.74 6.40 31.33
CA SER A 583 38.97 7.16 31.10
C SER A 583 38.75 8.64 31.35
#